data_AF-A0A0F8LSP3-F1
#
_entry.id   AF-A0A0F8LSP3-F1
#
_cell.length_a   1.000
_cell.length_b   1.000
_cell.length_c   1.000
_cell.angle_alpha   90.00
_cell.angle_beta   90.00
_cell.angle_gamma   90.00
#
_symmetry.space_group_name_H-M   'P 1'
#
loop_
_entity.id
_entity.type
_entity.pdbx_description
1 polymer ?
#
loop_
_entity_poly.entity_id
_entity_poly.type
_entity_poly.pdbx_seq_one_letter_code
_entity_poly.pdbx_strand_id
1 'polypeptide(L)'
;MDTSKKYIRMCSLAKEIQKKWVFQSGDFVYNPAFEKVEVLLYPGNNSINYIWLPRQDQLQEICIAFFMHNLRISKFEASLKFLEWYSGRLRYAFEHGLKNGNDFIDPGEELLLNRAMIMMHWRKWNGENWVKALAT
;
A
#
# COMPACT_ATOMS: atom_id res chain seq x y z
N MET A 1 -1.34 0.68 11.78
CA MET A 1 -1.82 -0.42 10.94
C MET A 1 -3.31 -0.31 10.82
N ASP A 2 -3.79 0.01 9.63
CA ASP A 2 -5.20 -0.03 9.34
C ASP A 2 -5.71 -1.49 9.32
N THR A 3 -6.82 -1.71 10.01
CA THR A 3 -7.53 -3.00 10.10
C THR A 3 -8.97 -2.88 9.61
N SER A 4 -9.30 -1.76 8.95
CA SER A 4 -10.60 -1.53 8.33
C SER A 4 -10.91 -2.60 7.29
N LYS A 5 -12.21 -2.96 7.18
CA LYS A 5 -12.68 -3.88 6.14
C LYS A 5 -12.31 -3.41 4.73
N LYS A 6 -12.31 -2.08 4.53
CA LYS A 6 -11.92 -1.43 3.27
C LYS A 6 -10.46 -1.70 2.94
N TYR A 7 -9.53 -1.44 3.86
CA TYR A 7 -8.11 -1.69 3.63
C TYR A 7 -7.79 -3.17 3.46
N ILE A 8 -8.41 -4.05 4.27
CA ILE A 8 -8.28 -5.50 4.11
C ILE A 8 -8.73 -5.92 2.69
N ARG A 9 -9.83 -5.36 2.19
CA ARG A 9 -10.31 -5.62 0.82
C ARG A 9 -9.35 -5.08 -0.24
N MET A 10 -8.81 -3.88 -0.06
CA MET A 10 -7.81 -3.32 -0.97
C MET A 10 -6.57 -4.23 -1.06
N CYS A 11 -6.05 -4.66 0.09
CA CYS A 11 -4.92 -5.58 0.18
C CYS A 11 -5.24 -6.94 -0.46
N SER A 12 -6.42 -7.51 -0.17
CA SER A 12 -6.81 -8.82 -0.68
C SER A 12 -6.95 -8.84 -2.21
N LEU A 13 -7.37 -7.72 -2.81
CA LEU A 13 -7.51 -7.57 -4.26
C LEU A 13 -6.21 -7.15 -4.95
N ALA A 14 -5.20 -6.64 -4.23
CA ALA A 14 -3.90 -6.24 -4.77
C ALA A 14 -3.01 -7.49 -5.05
N LYS A 15 -3.50 -8.43 -5.87
CA LYS A 15 -2.86 -9.74 -6.07
C LYS A 15 -1.43 -9.63 -6.61
N GLU A 16 -1.12 -8.59 -7.37
CA GLU A 16 0.21 -8.38 -7.94
C GLU A 16 1.27 -8.13 -6.87
N ILE A 17 0.95 -7.34 -5.84
CA ILE A 17 1.88 -7.03 -4.75
C ILE A 17 1.88 -8.17 -3.71
N GLN A 18 0.71 -8.74 -3.42
CA GLN A 18 0.56 -9.86 -2.47
C GLN A 18 1.39 -11.07 -2.89
N LYS A 19 1.36 -11.46 -4.19
CA LYS A 19 2.09 -12.63 -4.69
C LYS A 19 3.61 -12.47 -4.67
N LYS A 20 4.10 -11.24 -4.68
CA LYS A 20 5.54 -10.94 -4.66
C LYS A 20 6.07 -10.73 -3.24
N TRP A 21 5.18 -10.56 -2.27
CA TRP A 21 5.59 -10.32 -0.90
C TRP A 21 6.10 -11.62 -0.26
N VAL A 22 7.32 -11.54 0.27
CA VAL A 22 7.90 -12.62 1.07
C VAL A 22 7.67 -12.26 2.53
N PHE A 23 6.81 -13.02 3.21
CA PHE A 23 6.46 -12.75 4.59
C PHE A 23 7.68 -12.79 5.52
N GLN A 24 7.73 -11.82 6.43
CA GLN A 24 8.76 -11.68 7.44
C GLN A 24 8.16 -11.77 8.84
N SER A 25 9.01 -12.08 9.82
CA SER A 25 8.60 -11.98 11.23
C SER A 25 8.27 -10.52 11.54
N GLY A 26 7.14 -10.29 12.22
CA GLY A 26 6.59 -8.97 12.51
C GLY A 26 5.68 -8.41 11.41
N ASP A 27 5.47 -9.12 10.30
CA ASP A 27 4.45 -8.73 9.33
C ASP A 27 3.05 -8.86 9.91
N PHE A 28 2.19 -7.93 9.53
CA PHE A 28 0.77 -8.02 9.83
C PHE A 28 0.07 -8.74 8.69
N VAL A 29 -0.81 -9.66 9.06
CA VAL A 29 -1.59 -10.46 8.11
C VAL A 29 -3.03 -10.55 8.55
N TYR A 30 -3.95 -10.61 7.61
CA TYR A 30 -5.34 -10.97 7.87
C TYR A 30 -5.52 -12.46 7.58
N ASN A 31 -6.05 -13.18 8.58
CA ASN A 31 -6.40 -14.58 8.48
C ASN A 31 -7.90 -14.71 8.15
N PRO A 32 -8.27 -15.07 6.92
CA PRO A 32 -9.67 -15.18 6.54
C PRO A 32 -10.39 -16.35 7.24
N ALA A 33 -9.67 -17.38 7.70
CA ALA A 33 -10.29 -18.53 8.37
C ALA A 33 -10.85 -18.19 9.77
N PHE A 34 -10.23 -17.22 10.44
CA PHE A 34 -10.63 -16.76 11.77
C PHE A 34 -11.10 -15.29 11.77
N GLU A 35 -11.22 -14.70 10.59
CA GLU A 35 -11.55 -13.29 10.35
C GLU A 35 -10.77 -12.29 11.23
N LYS A 36 -9.48 -12.56 11.50
CA LYS A 36 -8.67 -11.78 12.45
C LYS A 36 -7.35 -11.32 11.87
N VAL A 37 -6.87 -10.19 12.40
CA VAL A 37 -5.52 -9.67 12.10
C VAL A 37 -4.53 -10.30 13.08
N GLU A 38 -3.43 -10.81 12.55
CA GLU A 38 -2.35 -11.47 13.29
C GLU A 38 -1.02 -10.78 12.98
N VAL A 39 -0.12 -10.77 13.95
CA VAL A 39 1.30 -10.50 13.71
C VAL A 39 1.99 -11.83 13.49
N LEU A 40 2.64 -11.98 12.35
CA LEU A 40 3.32 -13.20 11.97
C LEU A 40 4.63 -13.31 12.74
N LEU A 41 4.70 -14.21 13.73
CA LEU A 41 5.92 -14.42 14.51
C LEU A 41 6.89 -15.35 13.79
N TYR A 42 6.36 -16.38 13.13
CA TYR A 42 7.12 -17.38 12.40
C TYR A 42 6.54 -17.52 11.00
N PRO A 43 7.17 -16.90 9.97
CA PRO A 43 6.77 -17.10 8.58
C PRO A 43 7.10 -18.55 8.19
N GLY A 44 6.15 -19.46 8.45
CA GLY A 44 6.23 -20.86 8.07
C GLY A 44 5.67 -21.09 6.66
N ASN A 45 5.90 -22.29 6.14
CA ASN A 45 5.35 -22.79 4.86
C ASN A 45 3.85 -23.14 5.00
N ASN A 46 3.07 -22.28 5.65
CA ASN A 46 1.69 -22.59 6.00
C ASN A 46 0.78 -22.42 4.78
N SER A 47 0.01 -23.47 4.50
CA SER A 47 -1.11 -23.56 3.53
C SER A 47 -2.25 -22.56 3.78
N ILE A 48 -2.05 -21.58 4.65
CA ILE A 48 -3.04 -20.58 5.05
C ILE A 48 -2.94 -19.42 4.07
N ASN A 49 -4.05 -19.10 3.40
CA ASN A 49 -4.20 -17.96 2.51
C ASN A 49 -4.25 -16.63 3.29
N TYR A 50 -3.14 -16.29 3.95
CA TYR A 50 -2.97 -15.00 4.61
C TYR A 50 -3.01 -13.87 3.58
N ILE A 51 -3.67 -12.78 3.94
CA ILE A 51 -3.60 -11.52 3.20
C ILE A 51 -2.59 -10.65 3.92
N TRP A 52 -1.49 -10.30 3.26
CA TRP A 52 -0.52 -9.36 3.80
C TRP A 52 -1.18 -7.99 3.98
N LEU A 53 -1.05 -7.42 5.17
CA LEU A 53 -1.43 -6.05 5.46
C LEU A 53 -0.14 -5.24 5.56
N PRO A 54 0.25 -4.49 4.52
CA PRO A 54 1.45 -3.67 4.57
C PRO A 54 1.34 -2.60 5.65
N ARG A 55 2.43 -2.37 6.38
CA ARG A 55 2.58 -1.15 7.19
C ARG A 55 3.02 0.02 6.31
N GLN A 56 2.88 1.22 6.84
CA GLN A 56 3.30 2.45 6.18
C GLN A 56 4.80 2.45 5.80
N ASP A 57 5.69 1.98 6.67
CA ASP A 57 7.14 1.88 6.41
C ASP A 57 7.44 0.97 5.21
N GLN A 58 6.76 -0.17 5.12
CA GLN A 58 6.94 -1.14 4.03
C GLN A 58 6.48 -0.56 2.68
N LEU A 59 5.35 0.13 2.66
CA LEU A 59 4.84 0.80 1.45
C LEU A 59 5.74 1.98 1.03
N GLN A 60 6.26 2.72 2.01
CA GLN A 60 7.23 3.78 1.76
C GLN A 60 8.51 3.22 1.12
N GLU A 61 9.03 2.10 1.63
CA GLU A 61 10.21 1.45 1.04
C GLU A 61 9.99 1.02 -0.41
N ILE A 62 8.80 0.47 -0.75
CA ILE A 62 8.44 0.14 -2.14
C ILE A 62 8.48 1.40 -3.03
N CYS A 63 7.90 2.51 -2.56
CA CYS A 63 7.90 3.77 -3.32
C CYS A 63 9.32 4.34 -3.48
N ILE A 64 10.13 4.33 -2.43
CA ILE A 64 11.52 4.81 -2.47
C ILE A 64 12.36 3.95 -3.42
N ALA A 65 12.24 2.62 -3.35
CA ALA A 65 12.94 1.69 -4.21
C ALA A 65 12.60 1.92 -5.69
N PHE A 66 11.32 2.21 -6.00
CA PHE A 66 10.91 2.58 -7.35
C PHE A 66 11.63 3.85 -7.83
N PHE A 67 11.70 4.90 -7.02
CA PHE A 67 12.40 6.14 -7.42
C PHE A 67 13.89 5.90 -7.62
N MET A 68 14.54 5.17 -6.70
CA MET A 68 15.96 4.80 -6.84
C MET A 68 16.21 4.10 -8.18
N HIS A 69 15.40 3.09 -8.50
CA HIS A 69 15.57 2.30 -9.71
C HIS A 69 15.27 3.08 -10.99
N ASN A 70 14.14 3.78 -11.05
CA ASN A 70 13.68 4.43 -12.29
C ASN A 70 14.40 5.75 -12.57
N LEU A 71 14.79 6.49 -11.54
CA LEU A 71 15.50 7.76 -11.70
C LEU A 71 17.02 7.62 -11.57
N ARG A 72 17.52 6.45 -11.17
CA ARG A 72 18.95 6.16 -10.92
C ARG A 72 19.57 7.15 -9.93
N ILE A 73 18.85 7.44 -8.85
CA ILE A 73 19.24 8.35 -7.78
C ILE A 73 19.55 7.61 -6.49
N SER A 74 20.25 8.27 -5.57
CA SER A 74 20.57 7.71 -4.25
C SER A 74 19.31 7.48 -3.41
N LYS A 75 19.43 6.65 -2.36
CA LYS A 75 18.34 6.44 -1.39
C LYS A 75 17.91 7.75 -0.72
N PHE A 76 18.86 8.65 -0.46
CA PHE A 76 18.56 9.95 0.14
C PHE A 76 17.70 10.81 -0.80
N GLU A 77 18.10 10.95 -2.05
CA GLU A 77 17.33 11.70 -3.06
C GLU A 77 15.96 11.07 -3.32
N ALA A 78 15.88 9.74 -3.40
CA ALA A 78 14.61 9.03 -3.54
C ALA A 78 13.68 9.23 -2.33
N SER A 79 14.25 9.28 -1.13
CA SER A 79 13.51 9.62 0.10
C SER A 79 12.96 11.04 0.04
N LEU A 80 13.76 12.01 -0.43
CA LEU A 80 13.29 13.39 -0.64
C LEU A 80 12.16 13.44 -1.66
N LYS A 81 12.27 12.73 -2.79
CA LYS A 81 11.19 12.64 -3.79
C LYS A 81 9.91 12.03 -3.25
N PHE A 82 10.03 11.00 -2.41
CA PHE A 82 8.89 10.44 -1.71
C PHE A 82 8.25 11.47 -0.76
N LEU A 83 9.05 12.18 0.05
CA LEU A 83 8.57 13.18 1.00
C LEU A 83 7.93 14.39 0.30
N GLU A 84 8.51 14.88 -0.79
CA GLU A 84 7.93 15.93 -1.64
C GLU A 84 6.52 15.53 -2.10
N TRP A 85 6.36 14.30 -2.61
CA TRP A 85 5.07 13.79 -3.05
C TRP A 85 4.09 13.60 -1.88
N TYR A 86 4.54 12.96 -0.79
CA TYR A 86 3.67 12.61 0.34
C TYR A 86 3.19 13.87 1.09
N SER A 87 4.08 14.83 1.33
CA SER A 87 3.72 16.12 1.93
C SER A 87 2.77 16.92 1.04
N GLY A 88 2.97 16.90 -0.28
CA GLY A 88 2.03 17.52 -1.23
C GLY A 88 0.64 16.90 -1.16
N ARG A 89 0.54 15.58 -0.99
CA ARG A 89 -0.73 14.88 -0.80
C ARG A 89 -1.39 15.20 0.53
N LEU A 90 -0.62 15.23 1.63
CA LEU A 90 -1.13 15.60 2.95
C LEU A 90 -1.62 17.05 2.98
N ARG A 91 -0.91 17.97 2.33
CA ARG A 91 -1.33 19.36 2.21
C ARG A 91 -2.64 19.47 1.43
N TYR A 92 -2.73 18.82 0.26
CA TYR A 92 -3.96 18.80 -0.53
C TYR A 92 -5.15 18.21 0.26
N ALA A 93 -4.91 17.10 0.97
CA ALA A 93 -5.86 16.48 1.87
C ALA A 93 -6.35 17.43 2.97
N PHE A 94 -5.44 18.18 3.59
CA PHE A 94 -5.77 19.16 4.62
C PHE A 94 -6.57 20.33 4.06
N GLU A 95 -6.17 20.86 2.90
CA GLU A 95 -6.79 22.04 2.30
C GLU A 95 -8.16 21.74 1.68
N HIS A 96 -8.40 20.54 1.17
CA HIS A 96 -9.59 20.23 0.34
C HIS A 96 -10.42 19.04 0.86
N GLY A 97 -9.97 18.41 1.95
CA GLY A 97 -10.43 17.09 2.38
C GLY A 97 -9.82 15.97 1.53
N LEU A 98 -9.66 14.77 2.11
CA LEU A 98 -9.21 13.57 1.38
C LEU A 98 -10.33 13.06 0.46
N LYS A 99 -10.51 13.61 -0.74
CA LYS A 99 -11.52 13.10 -1.70
C LYS A 99 -10.88 12.22 -2.77
N ASN A 100 -11.41 11.02 -2.98
CA ASN A 100 -11.13 10.18 -4.17
C ASN A 100 -12.46 9.79 -4.82
N GLY A 101 -12.98 10.67 -5.68
CA GLY A 101 -14.38 10.60 -6.12
C GLY A 101 -15.32 11.14 -5.03
N ASN A 102 -16.40 10.42 -4.73
CA ASN A 102 -17.39 10.80 -3.71
C ASN A 102 -17.02 10.36 -2.28
N ASP A 103 -15.99 9.53 -2.12
CA ASP A 103 -15.62 8.95 -0.83
C ASP A 103 -14.35 9.57 -0.25
N PHE A 104 -14.28 9.61 1.08
CA PHE A 104 -13.09 10.01 1.80
C PHE A 104 -11.99 8.92 1.70
N ILE A 105 -10.74 9.31 1.43
CA ILE A 105 -9.58 8.44 1.73
C ILE A 105 -9.24 8.63 3.22
N ASP A 106 -9.78 7.79 4.09
CA ASP A 106 -9.08 7.36 5.30
C ASP A 106 -8.31 6.09 4.93
N PRO A 107 -7.11 5.73 5.43
CA PRO A 107 -6.01 6.42 6.14
C PRO A 107 -4.67 6.38 5.33
N GLY A 108 -3.53 6.71 5.97
CA GLY A 108 -2.20 6.79 5.32
C GLY A 108 -1.77 5.51 4.58
N GLU A 109 -2.09 4.33 5.13
CA GLU A 109 -1.80 3.04 4.48
C GLU A 109 -2.60 2.85 3.17
N GLU A 110 -3.87 3.28 3.09
CA GLU A 110 -4.66 3.20 1.85
C GLU A 110 -4.06 4.09 0.74
N LEU A 111 -3.67 5.32 1.09
CA LEU A 111 -3.04 6.26 0.17
C LEU A 111 -1.73 5.68 -0.38
N LEU A 112 -0.89 5.14 0.50
CA LEU A 112 0.40 4.57 0.13
C LEU A 112 0.26 3.28 -0.67
N LEU A 113 -0.70 2.42 -0.33
CA LEU A 113 -1.00 1.22 -1.11
C LEU A 113 -1.44 1.58 -2.52
N ASN A 114 -2.33 2.57 -2.66
CA ASN A 114 -2.74 3.06 -3.98
C ASN A 114 -1.55 3.63 -4.76
N ARG A 115 -0.66 4.40 -4.12
CA ARG A 115 0.55 4.91 -4.76
C ARG A 115 1.49 3.79 -5.22
N ALA A 116 1.74 2.81 -4.37
CA ALA A 116 2.57 1.64 -4.69
C ALA A 116 1.98 0.86 -5.88
N MET A 117 0.66 0.61 -5.89
CA MET A 117 -0.02 -0.06 -7.01
C MET A 117 0.05 0.73 -8.32
N ILE A 118 -0.06 2.06 -8.27
CA ILE A 118 0.11 2.91 -9.47
C ILE A 118 1.54 2.80 -9.99
N MET A 119 2.55 2.95 -9.11
CA MET A 119 3.96 2.96 -9.51
C MET A 119 4.42 1.60 -10.04
N MET A 120 4.04 0.51 -9.36
CA MET A 120 4.54 -0.83 -9.66
C MET A 120 3.73 -1.54 -10.74
N HIS A 121 2.44 -1.22 -10.87
CA HIS A 121 1.49 -2.01 -11.65
C HIS A 121 0.54 -1.18 -12.52
N TRP A 122 0.66 0.15 -12.54
CA TRP A 122 -0.23 1.04 -13.30
C TRP A 122 -1.71 0.81 -12.97
N ARG A 123 -2.02 0.50 -11.71
CA ARG A 123 -3.40 0.30 -11.22
C ARG A 123 -3.76 1.31 -10.15
N LYS A 124 -4.98 1.82 -10.20
CA LYS A 124 -5.56 2.72 -9.19
C LYS A 124 -6.81 2.10 -8.56
N TRP A 125 -7.05 2.41 -7.29
CA TRP A 125 -8.29 2.05 -6.61
C TRP A 125 -9.43 2.96 -7.05
N ASN A 126 -10.57 2.40 -7.47
CA ASN A 126 -11.77 3.17 -7.84
C ASN A 126 -12.86 3.19 -6.75
N GLY A 127 -12.56 2.70 -5.54
CA GLY A 127 -13.55 2.49 -4.47
C GLY A 127 -13.96 1.02 -4.32
N GLU A 128 -13.83 0.22 -5.39
CA GLU A 128 -14.29 -1.16 -5.40
C GLU A 128 -13.24 -2.17 -5.88
N ASN A 129 -12.44 -1.80 -6.89
CA ASN A 129 -11.48 -2.67 -7.56
C ASN A 129 -10.23 -1.90 -8.01
N TRP A 130 -9.17 -2.65 -8.33
CA TRP A 130 -7.94 -2.13 -8.92
C TRP A 130 -8.05 -2.04 -10.46
N VAL A 131 -8.33 -0.84 -10.95
CA VAL A 131 -8.52 -0.58 -12.39
C VAL A 131 -7.27 0.03 -13.01
N LYS A 132 -7.14 -0.05 -14.35
CA LYS A 132 -6.03 0.57 -15.08
C LYS A 132 -5.99 2.08 -14.77
N ALA A 133 -4.83 2.58 -14.37
CA ALA A 133 -4.60 4.01 -14.31
C ALA A 133 -4.54 4.52 -15.75
N LEU A 134 -5.57 5.26 -16.18
CA LEU A 134 -5.47 6.04 -17.42
C LEU A 134 -4.32 7.04 -17.24
N ALA A 135 -3.46 7.17 -18.26
CA ALA A 135 -2.48 8.24 -18.32
C ALA A 135 -3.26 9.56 -18.43
N THR A 136 -3.50 10.20 -17.29
CA THR A 136 -3.91 11.61 -17.21
C THR A 136 -2.70 12.49 -17.33
#